data_AF-A0A1H3XFH7-F1
#
_entry.id   AF-A0A1H3XFH7-F1
#
_cell.length_a   1.000
_cell.length_b   1.000
_cell.length_c   1.000
_cell.angle_alpha   90.00
_cell.angle_beta   90.00
_cell.angle_gamma   90.00
#
_symmetry.space_group_name_H-M   'P 1'
#
loop_
_entity.id
_entity.type
_entity.pdbx_description
1 polymer ?
#
loop_
_entity_poly.entity_id
_entity_poly.type
_entity_poly.pdbx_seq_one_letter_code
_entity_poly.pdbx_strand_id
1 'polypeptide(L)'
;MLKCSECQRDLPEKEALVNKNEEGEQRIICPECFQKLTGVDYKTFAFRKENAKQTFWAVLFCLGATVYAFMEKGVEWGIGGIVLTVLVYLFSSKVK
;
A
#
# COMPACT_ATOMS: atom_id res chain seq x y z
N MET A 1 25.94 3.79 -10.91
CA MET A 1 25.06 3.78 -12.10
C MET A 1 24.49 2.38 -12.21
N LEU A 2 23.18 2.25 -12.30
CA LEU A 2 22.48 0.96 -12.31
C LEU A 2 21.91 0.74 -13.71
N LYS A 3 22.02 -0.48 -14.25
CA LYS A 3 21.44 -0.82 -15.54
C LYS A 3 20.05 -1.40 -15.36
N CYS A 4 19.11 -0.94 -16.18
CA CYS A 4 17.80 -1.55 -16.26
C CYS A 4 17.89 -2.95 -16.84
N SER A 5 17.31 -3.96 -16.19
CA SER A 5 17.25 -5.33 -16.70
C SER A 5 16.46 -5.47 -18.00
N GLU A 6 15.52 -4.55 -18.27
CA GLU A 6 14.62 -4.63 -19.43
C GLU A 6 15.17 -3.88 -20.66
N CYS A 7 15.59 -2.63 -20.48
CA CYS A 7 16.02 -1.77 -21.58
C CYS A 7 17.54 -1.54 -21.62
N GLN A 8 18.29 -2.12 -20.68
CA GLN A 8 19.76 -2.06 -20.58
C GLN A 8 20.36 -0.65 -20.51
N ARG A 9 19.52 0.38 -20.35
CA ARG A 9 19.94 1.77 -20.19
C ARG A 9 20.58 1.98 -18.83
N ASP A 10 21.58 2.85 -18.77
CA ASP A 10 22.15 3.33 -17.53
C ASP A 10 21.19 4.33 -16.85
N LEU A 11 20.91 4.09 -15.56
CA LEU A 11 20.09 4.94 -14.72
C LEU A 11 20.90 5.43 -13.50
N PRO A 12 20.62 6.65 -13.02
CA PRO A 12 21.10 7.10 -11.72
C PRO A 12 20.43 6.27 -10.61
N GLU A 13 21.15 6.02 -9.51
CA GLU A 13 20.65 5.22 -8.38
C GLU A 13 19.30 5.70 -7.83
N LYS A 14 19.05 7.02 -7.89
CA LYS A 14 17.81 7.63 -7.39
C LYS A 14 16.57 7.28 -8.22
N GLU A 15 16.74 6.86 -9.48
CA GLU A 15 15.64 6.53 -10.39
C GLU A 15 15.49 5.02 -10.61
N ALA A 16 16.41 4.23 -10.06
CA ALA A 16 16.39 2.79 -10.17
C ALA A 16 15.26 2.22 -9.29
N LEU A 17 14.31 1.52 -9.93
CA LEU A 17 13.19 0.88 -9.25
C LEU A 17 13.49 -0.61 -9.06
N VAL A 18 13.38 -1.10 -7.84
CA VAL A 18 13.48 -2.55 -7.56
C VAL A 18 12.09 -3.15 -7.67
N ASN A 19 11.89 -4.02 -8.65
CA ASN A 19 10.65 -4.77 -8.83
C ASN A 19 10.91 -6.28 -8.65
N LYS A 20 9.93 -7.02 -8.16
CA LYS A 20 10.00 -8.49 -8.07
C LYS A 20 9.32 -9.12 -9.28
N ASN A 21 9.94 -10.14 -9.86
CA ASN A 21 9.33 -10.97 -10.89
C ASN A 21 8.35 -11.98 -10.30
N GLU A 22 7.62 -12.67 -11.19
CA GLU A 22 6.70 -13.76 -10.83
C GLU A 22 7.42 -14.89 -10.07
N GLU A 23 8.71 -15.08 -10.34
CA GLU A 23 9.60 -16.02 -9.65
C GLU A 23 10.15 -15.49 -8.31
N GLY A 24 9.77 -14.27 -7.91
CA GLY A 24 10.20 -13.63 -6.66
C GLY A 24 11.59 -12.98 -6.71
N GLU A 25 12.30 -13.09 -7.82
CA GLU A 25 13.61 -12.48 -8.03
C GLU A 25 13.53 -10.95 -8.11
N GLN A 26 14.47 -10.26 -7.46
CA GLN A 26 14.55 -8.79 -7.50
C GLN A 26 15.30 -8.34 -8.75
N ARG A 27 14.65 -7.52 -9.57
CA ARG A 27 15.26 -6.89 -10.75
C ARG A 27 15.20 -5.38 -10.65
N ILE A 28 16.20 -4.71 -11.24
CA ILE A 28 16.26 -3.26 -11.33
C ILE A 28 15.64 -2.83 -12.66
N ILE A 29 14.60 -2.01 -12.60
CA ILE A 29 13.90 -1.53 -13.79
C ILE A 29 13.75 -0.01 -13.80
N CYS A 30 13.55 0.52 -15.00
CA CYS A 30 13.31 1.93 -15.24
C CYS A 30 11.84 2.33 -14.99
N PRO A 31 11.51 3.59 -14.66
CA PRO A 31 10.12 4.04 -14.49
C PRO A 31 9.23 3.79 -15.72
N GLU A 32 9.77 4.01 -16.93
CA GLU A 32 9.06 3.74 -18.19
C GLU A 32 8.79 2.24 -18.37
N CYS A 33 9.76 1.40 -18.00
CA CYS A 33 9.67 -0.05 -18.05
C CYS A 33 8.63 -0.56 -17.06
N PHE A 34 8.62 0.01 -15.85
CA PHE A 34 7.62 -0.26 -14.82
C PHE A 34 6.22 0.07 -15.31
N GLN A 35 6.02 1.22 -15.97
CA GLN A 35 4.74 1.60 -16.53
C GLN A 35 4.27 0.67 -17.65
N LYS A 36 5.18 0.22 -18.53
CA LYS A 36 4.85 -0.77 -19.58
C LYS A 36 4.45 -2.12 -18.99
N LEU A 37 5.11 -2.56 -17.92
CA LEU A 37 4.86 -3.85 -17.28
C LEU A 37 3.59 -3.86 -16.42
N THR A 38 3.34 -2.79 -15.67
CA THR A 38 2.24 -2.73 -14.68
C THR A 38 1.01 -1.97 -15.17
N GLY A 39 1.12 -1.26 -16.30
CA GLY A 39 0.06 -0.42 -16.84
C GLY A 39 -0.22 0.85 -16.02
N VAL A 40 0.57 1.14 -14.99
CA VAL A 40 0.41 2.30 -14.10
C VAL A 40 1.72 3.07 -13.94
N ASP A 41 1.61 4.39 -13.84
CA ASP A 41 2.77 5.24 -13.54
C ASP A 41 3.31 4.92 -12.13
N TYR A 42 4.64 4.89 -12.00
CA TYR A 42 5.30 4.60 -10.74
C TYR A 42 4.88 5.55 -9.61
N LYS A 43 4.68 6.84 -9.90
CA LYS A 43 4.23 7.82 -8.90
C LYS A 43 2.84 7.48 -8.38
N THR A 44 1.92 7.08 -9.27
CA THR A 44 0.58 6.64 -8.87
C THR A 44 0.64 5.36 -8.03
N PHE A 45 1.50 4.41 -8.42
CA PHE A 45 1.70 3.19 -7.64
C PHE A 45 2.29 3.48 -6.26
N ALA A 46 3.33 4.31 -6.18
CA ALA A 46 3.98 4.71 -4.93
C ALA A 46 2.99 5.43 -4.00
N PHE A 47 2.23 6.39 -4.54
CA PHE A 47 1.18 7.08 -3.79
C PHE A 47 0.11 6.13 -3.26
N ARG A 48 -0.37 5.17 -4.08
CA ARG A 48 -1.33 4.15 -3.62
C ARG A 48 -0.75 3.26 -2.54
N LYS A 49 0.53 2.90 -2.64
CA LYS A 49 1.24 2.09 -1.63
C LYS A 49 1.38 2.82 -0.30
N GLU A 50 1.73 4.11 -0.32
CA GLU A 50 1.82 4.94 0.89
C GLU A 50 0.46 5.12 1.55
N ASN A 51 -0.58 5.44 0.77
CA ASN A 51 -1.96 5.49 1.28
C ASN A 51 -2.39 4.16 1.88
N ALA A 52 -2.11 3.03 1.22
CA ALA A 52 -2.41 1.69 1.75
C ALA A 52 -1.70 1.42 3.09
N LYS A 53 -0.46 1.89 3.25
CA LYS A 53 0.27 1.80 4.51
C LYS A 53 -0.39 2.64 5.60
N GLN A 54 -0.75 3.88 5.29
CA GLN A 54 -1.41 4.76 6.26
C GLN A 54 -2.77 4.21 6.70
N THR A 55 -3.57 3.72 5.77
CA THR A 55 -4.89 3.15 6.06
C THR A 55 -4.79 1.86 6.87
N PHE A 56 -3.78 1.04 6.61
CA PHE A 56 -3.48 -0.14 7.43
C PHE A 56 -3.25 0.21 8.91
N TRP A 57 -2.43 1.22 9.19
CA TRP A 57 -2.20 1.68 10.57
C TRP A 57 -3.47 2.25 11.22
N ALA A 58 -4.26 3.03 10.47
CA ALA A 58 -5.52 3.57 10.98
C ALA A 58 -6.53 2.47 11.34
N VAL A 59 -6.66 1.43 10.51
CA VAL A 59 -7.54 0.28 10.78
C VAL A 59 -7.06 -0.50 12.00
N LEU A 60 -5.75 -0.75 12.13
CA LEU A 60 -5.19 -1.42 13.32
C LEU A 60 -5.52 -0.66 14.61
N PHE A 61 -5.39 0.67 14.59
CA PHE A 61 -5.77 1.50 15.74
C PHE A 61 -7.26 1.39 16.07
N CYS A 62 -8.14 1.45 15.06
CA CYS A 62 -9.59 1.32 15.26
C CYS A 62 -9.97 -0.06 15.81
N LEU A 63 -9.32 -1.12 15.34
CA LEU A 63 -9.52 -2.47 15.89
C LEU A 63 -9.07 -2.55 17.35
N GLY A 64 -7.92 -1.98 17.71
CA GLY A 64 -7.46 -1.92 19.10
C GLY A 64 -8.45 -1.18 20.01
N ALA A 65 -8.94 -0.02 19.57
CA ALA A 65 -9.95 0.75 20.30
C ALA A 65 -11.28 -0.01 20.44
N THR A 66 -11.66 -0.76 19.40
CA THR A 66 -12.86 -1.60 19.41
C THR A 66 -12.74 -2.74 20.42
N VAL A 67 -11.59 -3.43 20.45
CA VAL A 67 -11.30 -4.49 21.44
C VAL A 67 -11.33 -3.92 22.86
N TYR A 68 -10.74 -2.75 23.08
CA TYR A 68 -10.79 -2.08 24.38
C TYR A 68 -12.24 -1.73 24.79
N ALA A 69 -13.04 -1.19 23.87
CA ALA A 69 -14.44 -0.90 24.13
C ALA A 69 -15.27 -2.15 24.47
N PHE A 70 -14.98 -3.29 23.82
CA PHE A 70 -15.56 -4.59 24.16
C PHE A 70 -15.24 -5.01 25.60
N MET A 71 -13.98 -4.81 26.03
CA MET A 71 -13.54 -5.22 27.37
C MET A 71 -14.12 -4.35 28.48
N GLU A 72 -14.19 -3.03 28.29
CA GLU A 72 -14.62 -2.10 29.33
C GLU A 72 -16.13 -1.85 29.37
N LYS A 73 -16.77 -1.76 28.20
CA LYS A 73 -18.17 -1.30 28.09
C LYS A 73 -19.12 -2.35 27.53
N GLY A 74 -18.62 -3.53 27.21
CA GLY A 74 -19.40 -4.67 26.73
C GLY A 74 -19.70 -4.63 25.23
N VAL A 75 -20.55 -5.57 24.81
CA VAL A 75 -20.73 -5.95 23.39
C VAL A 75 -21.35 -4.85 22.53
N GLU A 76 -22.23 -4.02 23.08
CA GLU A 76 -22.92 -2.96 22.32
C GLU A 76 -21.95 -1.90 21.77
N TRP A 77 -20.99 -1.46 22.59
CA TRP A 77 -19.95 -0.51 22.20
C TRP A 77 -18.92 -1.13 21.26
N GLY A 78 -18.66 -2.42 21.43
CA GLY A 78 -17.84 -3.20 20.53
C GLY A 78 -18.40 -3.28 19.11
N ILE A 79 -19.71 -3.53 18.96
CA ILE A 79 -20.38 -3.54 17.65
C ILE A 79 -20.27 -2.16 16.98
N GLY A 80 -20.47 -1.08 17.74
CA GLY A 80 -20.28 0.29 17.24
C GLY A 80 -18.86 0.55 16.71
N GLY A 81 -17.83 0.07 17.43
CA GLY A 81 -16.43 0.16 16.99
C GLY A 81 -16.13 -0.62 15.71
N ILE A 82 -16.72 -1.81 15.54
CA ILE A 82 -16.60 -2.59 14.30
C ILE A 82 -17.22 -1.82 13.13
N VAL A 83 -18.43 -1.29 13.29
CA VAL A 83 -19.11 -0.51 12.24
C VAL A 83 -18.28 0.70 11.83
N LEU A 84 -17.73 1.43 12.80
CA LEU A 84 -16.85 2.57 12.53
C LEU A 84 -15.59 2.15 11.75
N THR A 85 -14.95 1.05 12.17
CA THR A 85 -13.75 0.53 11.49
C THR A 85 -14.05 0.17 10.03
N VAL A 86 -15.19 -0.47 9.77
CA VAL A 86 -15.63 -0.81 8.41
C VAL A 86 -15.88 0.45 7.57
N LEU A 87 -16.53 1.47 8.15
CA LEU A 87 -16.74 2.74 7.46
C LEU A 87 -15.42 3.40 7.08
N VAL A 88 -14.47 3.52 8.01
CA VAL A 88 -13.14 4.10 7.74
C VAL A 88 -12.42 3.34 6.62
N TYR A 89 -12.48 2.00 6.62
CA TYR A 89 -11.90 1.18 5.57
C TYR A 89 -12.54 1.44 4.19
N LEU A 90 -13.87 1.50 4.12
CA LEU A 90 -14.60 1.76 2.88
C LEU A 90 -14.33 3.17 2.34
N PHE A 91 -14.32 4.19 3.19
CA PHE A 91 -13.98 5.55 2.76
C PHE A 91 -12.54 5.67 2.27
N SER A 92 -11.60 5.01 2.95
CA SER A 92 -10.19 5.00 2.59
C SER A 92 -9.89 4.26 1.29
N SER A 93 -10.64 3.20 0.99
CA SER A 93 -10.50 2.40 -0.23
C SER A 93 -11.25 2.99 -1.44
N LYS A 94 -12.28 3.81 -1.21
CA LYS A 94 -13.03 4.50 -2.27
C LYS A 94 -12.48 5.85 -2.70
N VAL A 95 -11.31 6.26 -2.22
CA VAL A 95 -10.60 7.43 -2.78
C VAL A 95 -10.17 7.07 -4.20
N LYS A 96 -11.03 7.44 -5.16
CA LYS A 96 -10.92 7.14 -6.59
C LYS A 96 -10.18 8.27 -7.29
#